data_AF-A0A7L8AJW7-F1
#
_entry.id   AF-A0A7L8AJW7-F1
#
_cell.length_a   1.000
_cell.length_b   1.000
_cell.length_c   1.000
_cell.angle_alpha   90.00
_cell.angle_beta   90.00
_cell.angle_gamma   90.00
#
_symmetry.space_group_name_H-M   'P 1'
#
loop_
_entity.id
_entity.type
_entity.pdbx_description
1 polymer ?
#
loop_
_entity_poly.entity_id
_entity_poly.type
_entity_poly.pdbx_seq_one_letter_code
_entity_poly.pdbx_strand_id
1 'polypeptide(L)'
;MAFLKRASFLIISLLFFSCYQSLDFDQVEEYVITPNYTVSLATFSVDALVFTSPPVTEIRENTTFEIFKNSFFKNNSVRLDFEFEIVNEINRNFVVELTLLDKNNSEIYTLENLNISANQRDFKQSEIIDISLNPNVKNFTKVEVLLRLEDPTIPMSTSENGAIRLKSATTIYLERSF
;
A
#
# COMPACT_ATOMS: atom_id res chain seq x y z
N MET A 1 -1.69 77.85 19.56
CA MET A 1 -0.84 76.97 18.73
C MET A 1 -0.04 75.93 19.55
N ALA A 2 0.49 76.26 20.74
CA ALA A 2 1.25 75.33 21.57
C ALA A 2 0.43 74.14 22.15
N PHE A 3 -0.86 74.36 22.45
CA PHE A 3 -1.75 73.31 22.99
C PHE A 3 -2.05 72.20 21.95
N LEU A 4 -2.23 72.59 20.68
CA LEU A 4 -2.44 71.65 19.57
C LEU A 4 -1.20 70.77 19.30
N LYS A 5 0.01 71.34 19.45
CA LYS A 5 1.28 70.60 19.33
C LYS A 5 1.48 69.59 20.46
N ARG A 6 1.07 69.92 21.69
CA ARG A 6 1.14 69.00 22.85
C ARG A 6 0.13 67.86 22.73
N ALA A 7 -1.10 68.15 22.26
CA ALA A 7 -2.10 67.13 21.99
C ALA A 7 -1.68 66.18 20.86
N SER A 8 -1.08 66.71 19.79
CA SER A 8 -0.54 65.91 18.68
C SER A 8 0.59 64.98 19.12
N PHE A 9 1.47 65.43 20.01
CA PHE A 9 2.57 64.61 20.53
C PHE A 9 2.06 63.46 21.43
N LEU A 10 1.02 63.70 22.22
CA LEU A 10 0.36 62.67 23.04
C LEU A 10 -0.34 61.61 22.17
N ILE A 11 -1.03 62.03 21.11
CA ILE A 11 -1.72 61.10 20.19
C ILE A 11 -0.71 60.21 19.45
N ILE A 12 0.45 60.77 19.02
CA ILE A 12 1.52 60.00 18.37
C ILE A 12 2.15 58.99 19.34
N SER A 13 2.31 59.34 20.62
CA SER A 13 2.85 58.43 21.64
C SER A 13 1.93 57.22 21.91
N LEU A 14 0.62 57.37 21.73
CA LEU A 14 -0.36 56.28 21.90
C LEU A 14 -0.34 55.27 20.74
N LEU A 15 0.18 55.64 19.56
CA LEU A 15 0.29 54.75 18.40
C LEU A 15 1.47 53.75 18.51
N PHE A 16 2.40 53.94 19.45
CA PHE A 16 3.53 53.04 19.68
C PHE A 16 3.26 51.93 20.71
N PHE A 17 2.08 51.94 21.37
CA PHE A 17 1.64 50.87 22.28
C PHE A 17 0.75 49.86 21.55
N SER A 18 1.12 49.44 20.33
CA SER A 18 0.49 48.27 19.73
C SER A 18 0.84 47.05 20.58
N CYS A 19 -0.13 46.57 21.35
CA CYS A 19 -0.03 45.31 22.06
C CYS A 19 0.12 44.20 21.02
N TYR A 20 1.36 43.75 20.77
CA TYR A 20 1.55 42.53 20.00
C TYR A 20 1.15 41.39 20.94
N GLN A 21 0.11 40.67 20.57
CA GLN A 21 -0.18 39.39 21.20
C GLN A 21 0.98 38.47 20.79
N SER A 22 1.64 37.83 21.75
CA SER A 22 2.68 36.84 21.45
C SER A 22 2.10 35.81 20.49
N LEU A 23 2.76 35.60 19.35
CA LEU A 23 2.35 34.57 18.40
C LEU A 23 2.47 33.23 19.14
N ASP A 24 1.34 32.59 19.39
CA ASP A 24 1.25 31.29 20.02
C ASP A 24 1.58 30.23 18.96
N PHE A 25 2.80 29.69 19.04
CA PHE A 25 3.29 28.67 18.11
C PHE A 25 2.91 27.25 18.55
N ASP A 26 2.23 27.08 19.69
CA ASP A 26 1.81 25.77 20.18
C ASP A 26 0.89 25.07 19.15
N GLN A 27 0.22 25.85 18.28
CA GLN A 27 -0.60 25.35 17.16
C GLN A 27 0.20 24.63 16.06
N VAL A 28 1.50 24.90 15.92
CA VAL A 28 2.37 24.23 14.94
C VAL A 28 2.92 22.92 15.50
N GLU A 29 3.05 22.81 16.83
CA GLU A 29 3.57 21.62 17.51
C GLU A 29 2.59 20.43 17.49
N GLU A 30 1.29 20.69 17.36
CA GLU A 30 0.25 19.63 17.27
C GLU A 30 -0.05 19.18 15.82
N TYR A 31 0.64 19.70 14.81
CA TYR A 31 0.32 19.41 13.41
C TYR A 31 0.85 18.04 12.96
N VAL A 32 -0.06 17.09 12.71
CA VAL A 32 0.24 15.77 12.14
C VAL A 32 -0.05 15.75 10.65
N ILE A 33 0.94 15.38 9.84
CA ILE A 33 0.75 15.13 8.40
C ILE A 33 0.45 13.65 8.14
N THR A 34 -0.50 13.38 7.25
CA THR A 34 -1.00 12.04 6.93
C THR A 34 -0.88 11.66 5.44
N PRO A 35 0.32 11.74 4.82
CA PRO A 35 0.45 11.43 3.39
C PRO A 35 0.24 9.94 3.09
N ASN A 36 -0.21 9.66 1.88
CA ASN A 36 -0.29 8.30 1.34
C ASN A 36 0.40 8.18 -0.01
N TYR A 37 0.94 7.00 -0.31
CA TYR A 37 1.62 6.69 -1.56
C TYR A 37 1.16 5.34 -2.09
N THR A 38 0.63 5.32 -3.32
CA THR A 38 0.26 4.09 -4.02
C THR A 38 1.37 3.66 -4.97
N VAL A 39 1.79 2.41 -4.86
CA VAL A 39 2.84 1.82 -5.69
C VAL A 39 2.40 0.46 -6.23
N SER A 40 2.83 0.13 -7.45
CA SER A 40 2.62 -1.20 -8.03
C SER A 40 3.33 -2.25 -7.18
N LEU A 41 2.65 -3.38 -6.92
CA LEU A 41 3.16 -4.45 -6.08
C LEU A 41 3.61 -5.66 -6.90
N ALA A 42 2.70 -6.25 -7.67
CA ALA A 42 2.99 -7.35 -8.60
C ALA A 42 2.08 -7.26 -9.83
N THR A 43 2.57 -7.73 -10.97
CA THR A 43 1.76 -7.86 -12.19
C THR A 43 2.27 -9.05 -12.98
N PHE A 44 1.39 -10.00 -13.29
CA PHE A 44 1.75 -11.18 -14.09
C PHE A 44 0.59 -11.61 -14.99
N SER A 45 0.95 -12.41 -16.00
CA SER A 45 0.03 -13.06 -16.94
C SER A 45 0.52 -14.48 -17.15
N VAL A 46 -0.33 -15.46 -16.90
CA VAL A 46 -0.03 -16.88 -17.05
C VAL A 46 -1.03 -17.50 -18.02
N ASP A 47 -0.52 -18.05 -19.13
CA ASP A 47 -1.32 -18.80 -20.10
C ASP A 47 -1.67 -20.19 -19.58
N ALA A 48 -2.86 -20.70 -19.92
CA ALA A 48 -3.31 -22.03 -19.53
C ALA A 48 -2.32 -23.14 -19.91
N LEU A 49 -1.62 -22.98 -21.04
CA LEU A 49 -0.65 -23.95 -21.55
C LEU A 49 0.54 -24.18 -20.62
N VAL A 50 0.90 -23.21 -19.77
CA VAL A 50 2.00 -23.34 -18.80
C VAL A 50 1.74 -24.52 -17.85
N PHE A 51 0.48 -24.81 -17.54
CA PHE A 51 0.09 -25.90 -16.64
C PHE A 51 0.12 -27.30 -17.28
N THR A 52 0.43 -27.41 -18.58
CA THR A 52 0.25 -28.67 -19.35
C THR A 52 1.56 -29.40 -19.68
N SER A 53 2.71 -28.72 -19.69
CA SER A 53 3.99 -29.30 -20.15
C SER A 53 5.23 -28.66 -19.51
N PRO A 54 5.80 -29.25 -18.43
CA PRO A 54 5.28 -30.41 -17.71
C PRO A 54 3.97 -30.07 -16.99
N PRO A 55 3.12 -31.07 -16.69
CA PRO A 55 1.90 -30.83 -15.93
C PRO A 55 2.26 -30.29 -14.54
N VAL A 56 1.83 -29.07 -14.26
CA VAL A 56 1.98 -28.41 -12.96
C VAL A 56 0.61 -27.96 -12.47
N THR A 57 0.46 -27.88 -11.15
CA THR A 57 -0.79 -27.44 -10.50
C THR A 57 -0.65 -26.05 -9.89
N GLU A 58 0.56 -25.52 -9.84
CA GLU A 58 0.89 -24.24 -9.24
C GLU A 58 2.06 -23.55 -9.96
N ILE A 59 2.05 -22.23 -9.88
CA ILE A 59 3.08 -21.33 -10.41
C ILE A 59 3.36 -20.29 -9.35
N ARG A 60 4.63 -19.96 -9.17
CA ARG A 60 5.11 -19.08 -8.10
C ARG A 60 5.95 -17.97 -8.72
N GLU A 61 5.56 -16.73 -8.45
CA GLU A 61 6.22 -15.53 -8.96
C GLU A 61 6.68 -14.66 -7.80
N ASN A 62 7.89 -14.11 -7.90
CA ASN A 62 8.51 -13.33 -6.85
C ASN A 62 8.85 -11.93 -7.35
N THR A 63 8.32 -10.90 -6.69
CA THR A 63 8.64 -9.49 -6.97
C THR A 63 9.41 -8.88 -5.82
N THR A 64 10.51 -8.19 -6.13
CA THR A 64 11.28 -7.43 -5.12
C THR A 64 10.57 -6.12 -4.82
N PHE A 65 10.33 -5.84 -3.54
CA PHE A 65 9.63 -4.65 -3.06
C PHE A 65 10.31 -4.10 -1.80
N GLU A 66 11.11 -3.05 -1.94
CA GLU A 66 12.05 -2.62 -0.90
C GLU A 66 11.76 -1.22 -0.33
N ILE A 67 10.49 -0.79 -0.35
CA ILE A 67 10.10 0.57 0.10
C ILE A 67 10.56 0.88 1.54
N PHE A 68 10.55 -0.13 2.41
CA PHE A 68 10.96 0.00 3.81
C PHE A 68 12.47 -0.03 4.04
N LYS A 69 13.30 -0.13 2.99
CA LYS A 69 14.73 0.22 3.11
C LYS A 69 14.92 1.70 3.38
N ASN A 70 13.97 2.55 2.95
CA ASN A 70 13.96 3.96 3.27
C ASN A 70 13.40 4.17 4.68
N SER A 71 14.20 4.80 5.56
CA SER A 71 13.84 5.06 6.95
C SER A 71 12.60 5.94 7.11
N PHE A 72 12.31 6.82 6.15
CA PHE A 72 11.10 7.62 6.16
C PHE A 72 9.85 6.75 6.09
N PHE A 73 9.75 5.84 5.12
CA PHE A 73 8.62 4.91 5.03
C PHE A 73 8.61 3.96 6.23
N LYS A 74 9.77 3.41 6.61
CA LYS A 74 9.87 2.47 7.73
C LYS A 74 9.38 3.05 9.05
N ASN A 75 9.76 4.28 9.36
CA ASN A 75 9.44 4.87 10.66
C ASN A 75 8.01 5.42 10.70
N ASN A 76 7.53 6.01 9.60
CA ASN A 76 6.28 6.76 9.61
C ASN A 76 5.06 5.97 9.12
N SER A 77 5.22 4.74 8.57
CA SER A 77 4.04 4.00 8.07
C SER A 77 3.17 3.48 9.21
N VAL A 78 1.86 3.65 9.07
CA VAL A 78 0.85 3.21 10.05
C VAL A 78 -0.12 2.17 9.49
N ARG A 79 -0.33 2.17 8.17
CA ARG A 79 -1.24 1.24 7.50
C ARG A 79 -0.75 0.92 6.10
N LEU A 80 -0.99 -0.32 5.68
CA LEU A 80 -0.88 -0.77 4.30
C LEU A 80 -2.27 -1.17 3.80
N ASP A 81 -2.58 -0.80 2.57
CA ASP A 81 -3.78 -1.23 1.87
C ASP A 81 -3.35 -1.91 0.57
N PHE A 82 -3.68 -3.17 0.41
CA PHE A 82 -3.34 -3.99 -0.74
C PHE A 82 -4.55 -4.11 -1.64
N GLU A 83 -4.40 -3.80 -2.92
CA GLU A 83 -5.49 -3.85 -3.89
C GLU A 83 -5.15 -4.84 -5.00
N PHE A 84 -6.13 -5.67 -5.37
CA PHE A 84 -6.00 -6.74 -6.36
C PHE A 84 -7.06 -6.60 -7.44
N GLU A 85 -6.65 -6.73 -8.70
CA GLU A 85 -7.54 -6.94 -9.84
C GLU A 85 -7.09 -8.19 -10.59
N ILE A 86 -8.00 -9.15 -10.77
CA ILE A 86 -7.70 -10.43 -11.43
C ILE A 86 -8.70 -10.68 -12.56
N VAL A 87 -8.17 -11.08 -13.71
CA VAL A 87 -8.94 -11.52 -14.87
C VAL A 87 -8.56 -12.96 -15.17
N ASN A 88 -9.50 -13.88 -15.01
CA ASN A 88 -9.38 -15.28 -15.37
C ASN A 88 -10.16 -15.56 -16.65
N GLU A 89 -9.46 -15.88 -17.73
CA GLU A 89 -10.07 -16.30 -19.00
C GLU A 89 -10.12 -17.83 -19.18
N ILE A 90 -9.59 -18.57 -18.21
CA ILE A 90 -9.45 -20.02 -18.25
C ILE A 90 -10.70 -20.63 -17.62
N ASN A 91 -11.18 -21.76 -18.15
CA ASN A 91 -12.35 -22.46 -17.61
C ASN A 91 -12.01 -23.33 -16.38
N ARG A 92 -11.23 -22.76 -15.45
CA ARG A 92 -10.77 -23.39 -14.22
C ARG A 92 -10.78 -22.41 -13.06
N ASN A 93 -11.09 -22.89 -11.87
CA ASN A 93 -10.99 -22.13 -10.63
C ASN A 93 -9.53 -22.11 -10.15
N PHE A 94 -9.11 -20.96 -9.62
CA PHE A 94 -7.78 -20.75 -9.07
C PHE A 94 -7.86 -20.19 -7.66
N VAL A 95 -6.83 -20.47 -6.88
CA VAL A 95 -6.54 -19.77 -5.63
C VAL A 95 -5.26 -18.98 -5.84
N VAL A 96 -5.30 -17.69 -5.55
CA VAL A 96 -4.12 -16.82 -5.53
C VAL A 96 -3.79 -16.49 -4.08
N GLU A 97 -2.59 -16.80 -3.67
CA GLU A 97 -2.04 -16.55 -2.34
C GLU A 97 -0.88 -15.57 -2.46
N LEU A 98 -0.89 -14.52 -1.64
CA LEU A 98 0.17 -13.52 -1.62
C LEU A 98 0.88 -13.54 -0.27
N THR A 99 2.20 -13.69 -0.31
CA THR A 99 3.04 -13.76 0.89
C THR A 99 4.09 -12.67 0.87
N LEU A 100 4.13 -11.89 1.95
CA LEU A 100 5.17 -10.89 2.21
C LEU A 100 6.38 -11.60 2.83
N LEU A 101 7.54 -11.51 2.16
CA LEU A 101 8.77 -12.20 2.57
C LEU A 101 9.87 -11.22 3.00
N ASP A 102 10.68 -11.65 3.96
CA ASP A 102 11.91 -10.96 4.34
C ASP A 102 13.04 -11.17 3.29
N LYS A 103 14.20 -10.55 3.53
CA LYS A 103 15.35 -10.65 2.62
C LYS A 103 15.89 -12.09 2.45
N ASN A 104 15.63 -12.95 3.42
CA ASN A 104 16.06 -14.34 3.48
C ASN A 104 14.99 -15.31 2.95
N ASN A 105 13.90 -14.80 2.37
CA ASN A 105 12.71 -15.56 1.94
C ASN A 105 11.92 -16.20 3.11
N SER A 106 12.05 -15.66 4.32
CA SER A 106 11.18 -16.05 5.44
C SER A 106 9.84 -15.34 5.31
N GLU A 107 8.76 -16.07 5.54
CA GLU A 107 7.41 -15.51 5.61
C GLU A 107 7.29 -14.51 6.77
N ILE A 108 6.74 -13.33 6.47
CA ILE A 108 6.36 -12.31 7.46
C ILE A 108 4.84 -12.29 7.64
N TYR A 109 4.10 -12.36 6.53
CA TYR A 109 2.64 -12.27 6.54
C TYR A 109 2.09 -12.87 5.25
N THR A 110 1.02 -13.65 5.36
CA THR A 110 0.26 -14.18 4.22
C THR A 110 -1.11 -13.54 4.23
N LEU A 111 -1.49 -12.95 3.10
CA LEU A 111 -2.78 -12.31 2.91
C LEU A 111 -3.90 -13.36 2.78
N GLU A 112 -5.15 -12.92 2.88
CA GLU A 112 -6.30 -13.77 2.62
C GLU A 112 -6.25 -14.33 1.19
N ASN A 113 -6.55 -15.63 1.08
CA ASN A 113 -6.60 -16.31 -0.20
C ASN A 113 -7.67 -15.69 -1.12
N LEU A 114 -7.28 -15.39 -2.35
CA LEU A 114 -8.17 -14.89 -3.38
C LEU A 114 -8.69 -16.08 -4.20
N ASN A 115 -9.97 -16.42 -4.03
CA ASN A 115 -10.61 -17.52 -4.76
C ASN A 115 -11.23 -16.98 -6.05
N ILE A 116 -10.67 -17.38 -7.20
CA ILE A 116 -11.03 -16.86 -8.53
C ILE A 116 -11.78 -17.94 -9.29
N SER A 117 -13.03 -17.65 -9.63
CA SER A 117 -13.87 -18.58 -10.38
C SER A 117 -13.44 -18.68 -11.85
N ALA A 118 -13.75 -19.80 -12.49
CA ALA A 118 -13.58 -20.01 -13.92
C ALA A 118 -14.23 -18.88 -14.73
N ASN A 119 -13.53 -18.38 -15.74
CA ASN A 119 -14.00 -17.29 -16.62
C ASN A 119 -14.39 -15.97 -15.91
N GLN A 120 -13.96 -15.75 -14.66
CA GLN A 120 -14.25 -14.51 -13.93
C GLN A 120 -13.34 -13.37 -14.38
N ARG A 121 -13.92 -12.29 -14.93
CA ARG A 121 -13.15 -11.19 -15.56
C ARG A 121 -13.12 -9.88 -14.78
N ASP A 122 -13.78 -9.81 -13.64
CA ASP A 122 -14.02 -8.60 -12.86
C ASP A 122 -13.71 -8.81 -11.37
N PHE A 123 -12.85 -9.77 -11.03
CA PHE A 123 -12.47 -10.00 -9.64
C PHE A 123 -11.67 -8.80 -9.11
N LYS A 124 -12.14 -8.24 -8.00
CA LYS A 124 -11.45 -7.19 -7.24
C LYS A 124 -11.56 -7.47 -5.76
N GLN A 125 -10.45 -7.29 -5.03
CA GLN A 125 -10.41 -7.42 -3.58
C GLN A 125 -9.35 -6.48 -3.01
N SER A 126 -9.53 -6.07 -1.76
CA SER A 126 -8.54 -5.31 -1.01
C SER A 126 -8.33 -5.90 0.37
N GLU A 127 -7.13 -5.74 0.91
CA GLU A 127 -6.79 -6.15 2.27
C GLU A 127 -5.99 -5.08 2.99
N ILE A 128 -6.38 -4.79 4.23
CA ILE A 128 -5.76 -3.74 5.04
C ILE A 128 -4.93 -4.39 6.14
N ILE A 129 -3.67 -3.98 6.23
CA ILE A 129 -2.81 -4.30 7.36
C ILE A 129 -2.61 -3.04 8.21
N ASP A 130 -3.14 -3.09 9.43
CA ASP A 130 -2.76 -2.16 10.49
C ASP A 130 -1.37 -2.54 11.04
N ILE A 131 -0.41 -1.63 10.90
CA ILE A 131 0.97 -1.86 11.31
C ILE A 131 1.10 -1.90 12.84
N SER A 132 0.20 -1.26 13.58
CA SER A 132 0.19 -1.36 15.05
C SER A 132 -0.10 -2.79 15.52
N LEU A 133 -0.91 -3.53 14.76
CA LEU A 133 -1.23 -4.94 15.01
C LEU A 133 -0.19 -5.89 14.40
N ASN A 134 0.42 -5.52 13.26
CA ASN A 134 1.38 -6.34 12.54
C ASN A 134 2.69 -5.58 12.26
N PRO A 135 3.48 -5.19 13.28
CA PRO A 135 4.64 -4.29 13.10
C PRO A 135 5.74 -4.90 12.23
N ASN A 136 5.83 -6.23 12.17
CA ASN A 136 6.85 -6.94 11.39
C ASN A 136 6.72 -6.75 9.88
N VAL A 137 5.56 -6.35 9.36
CA VAL A 137 5.38 -6.09 7.91
C VAL A 137 6.31 -4.99 7.41
N LYS A 138 6.79 -4.08 8.26
CA LYS A 138 7.84 -3.11 7.90
C LYS A 138 9.19 -3.72 7.52
N ASN A 139 9.35 -5.04 7.60
CA ASN A 139 10.59 -5.74 7.26
C ASN A 139 10.48 -6.56 5.96
N PHE A 140 9.33 -6.59 5.29
CA PHE A 140 9.23 -7.31 4.03
C PHE A 140 10.02 -6.61 2.93
N THR A 141 10.63 -7.41 2.07
CA THR A 141 11.46 -6.96 0.94
C THR A 141 11.07 -7.61 -0.38
N LYS A 142 10.19 -8.61 -0.33
CA LYS A 142 9.68 -9.33 -1.49
C LYS A 142 8.22 -9.66 -1.28
N VAL A 143 7.51 -9.77 -2.39
CA VAL A 143 6.16 -10.32 -2.44
C VAL A 143 6.21 -11.54 -3.32
N GLU A 144 5.77 -12.65 -2.77
CA GLU A 144 5.56 -13.88 -3.49
C GLU A 144 4.09 -14.00 -3.83
N VAL A 145 3.79 -14.38 -5.07
CA VAL A 145 2.45 -14.76 -5.48
C VAL A 145 2.46 -16.22 -5.91
N LEU A 146 1.66 -17.03 -5.22
CA LEU A 146 1.38 -18.40 -5.58
C LEU A 146 0.01 -18.46 -6.27
N LEU A 147 0.03 -18.85 -7.54
CA LEU A 147 -1.17 -19.16 -8.32
C LEU A 147 -1.31 -20.68 -8.37
N ARG A 148 -2.39 -21.23 -7.82
CA ARG A 148 -2.66 -22.69 -7.85
C ARG A 148 -4.06 -23.01 -8.36
N LEU A 149 -4.21 -24.17 -8.97
CA LEU A 149 -5.52 -24.73 -9.27
C LEU A 149 -6.27 -24.99 -7.97
N GLU A 150 -7.56 -24.66 -7.93
CA GLU A 150 -8.40 -24.95 -6.75
C GLU A 150 -8.49 -26.47 -6.48
N ASP A 151 -8.62 -27.27 -7.55
CA ASP A 151 -8.52 -28.72 -7.50
C ASP A 151 -7.25 -29.20 -8.24
N PRO A 152 -6.17 -29.54 -7.52
CA PRO A 152 -4.92 -30.00 -8.11
C PRO A 152 -5.00 -31.45 -8.61
N THR A 153 -6.04 -32.20 -8.28
CA THR A 153 -6.20 -33.60 -8.72
C THR A 153 -6.62 -33.70 -10.19
N ILE A 154 -7.16 -32.61 -10.75
CA ILE A 154 -7.59 -32.51 -12.13
C ILE A 154 -6.54 -31.68 -12.90
N PRO A 155 -5.65 -32.31 -13.69
CA PRO A 155 -4.62 -31.59 -14.44
C PRO A 155 -5.24 -30.64 -15.47
N MET A 156 -4.49 -29.62 -15.87
CA MET A 156 -4.91 -28.74 -16.97
C MET A 156 -4.94 -29.54 -18.29
N SER A 157 -6.04 -29.41 -19.06
CA SER A 157 -6.13 -30.00 -20.39
C SER A 157 -5.38 -29.15 -21.40
N THR A 158 -4.79 -29.78 -22.43
CA THR A 158 -4.16 -29.07 -23.56
C THR A 158 -5.17 -28.33 -24.45
N SER A 159 -6.46 -28.58 -24.26
CA SER A 159 -7.55 -27.85 -24.93
C SER A 159 -7.93 -26.54 -24.23
N GLU A 160 -7.49 -26.34 -22.98
CA GLU A 160 -7.76 -25.10 -22.25
C GLU A 160 -7.01 -23.93 -22.89
N ASN A 161 -7.67 -22.78 -22.94
CA ASN A 161 -7.15 -21.57 -23.56
C ASN A 161 -7.36 -20.35 -22.66
N GLY A 162 -6.77 -19.23 -23.08
CA GLY A 162 -6.79 -17.99 -22.31
C GLY A 162 -5.67 -17.93 -21.27
N ALA A 163 -5.72 -16.86 -20.49
CA ALA A 163 -4.74 -16.56 -19.45
C ALA A 163 -5.43 -16.07 -18.17
N ILE A 164 -4.75 -16.25 -17.05
CA ILE A 164 -5.05 -15.53 -15.82
C ILE A 164 -4.05 -14.39 -15.63
N ARG A 165 -4.58 -13.20 -15.35
CA ARG A 165 -3.82 -11.96 -15.24
C ARG A 165 -4.12 -11.30 -13.90
N LEU A 166 -3.06 -10.94 -13.18
CA LEU A 166 -3.14 -10.22 -11.91
C LEU A 166 -2.48 -8.85 -12.07
N LYS A 167 -3.13 -7.84 -11.52
CA LYS A 167 -2.53 -6.55 -11.20
C LYS A 167 -2.73 -6.29 -9.72
N SER A 168 -1.68 -5.83 -9.04
CA SER A 168 -1.79 -5.42 -7.65
C SER A 168 -1.01 -4.16 -7.35
N ALA A 169 -1.52 -3.41 -6.39
CA ALA A 169 -0.90 -2.22 -5.86
C ALA A 169 -0.97 -2.25 -4.33
N THR A 170 -0.10 -1.47 -3.69
CA THR A 170 -0.25 -1.17 -2.27
C THR A 170 -0.21 0.33 -2.03
N THR A 171 -1.14 0.81 -1.22
CA THR A 171 -1.18 2.17 -0.70
C THR A 171 -0.63 2.19 0.72
N ILE A 172 0.44 2.96 0.91
CA ILE A 172 1.13 3.10 2.18
C ILE A 172 0.70 4.41 2.83
N TYR A 173 0.09 4.32 4.01
CA TYR A 173 -0.34 5.46 4.80
C TYR A 173 0.71 5.77 5.86
N LEU A 174 1.11 7.04 5.94
CA LEU A 174 2.13 7.53 6.85
C LEU A 174 1.51 8.54 7.82
N GLU A 175 2.06 8.60 9.03
CA GLU A 175 1.76 9.67 9.99
C GLU A 175 3.07 10.23 10.54
N ARG A 176 3.15 11.56 10.62
CA ARG A 176 4.31 12.24 11.20
C ARG A 176 3.88 13.52 11.91
N SER A 177 4.24 13.64 13.18
CA SER A 177 4.25 14.90 13.92
C SER A 177 5.59 15.63 13.72
N PHE A 178 5.57 16.96 13.78
CA PHE A 178 6.77 17.80 13.73
C PHE A 178 7.41 18.01 15.09
#